data_AF-A0A961BRN8-F1
#
_entry.id   AF-A0A961BRN8-F1
#
_cell.length_a   1.000
_cell.length_b   1.000
_cell.length_c   1.000
_cell.angle_alpha   90.00
_cell.angle_beta   90.00
_cell.angle_gamma   90.00
#
_symmetry.space_group_name_H-M   'P 1'
#
loop_
_entity.id
_entity.type
_entity.pdbx_description
1 polymer ?
#
loop_
_entity_poly.entity_id
_entity_poly.type
_entity_poly.pdbx_seq_one_letter_code
_entity_poly.pdbx_strand_id
1 'polypeptide(L)'
;MRIVVGPVDAESARSWITYARDVLRRAMVAPGSLTDVDDTVLMVFSELLDEWELLAAGDAMPFTWHMDLDTDQLVALAEAFHGLVVELAAAAEARGFALAPPAGQVFYDAVVDAMLAGLLAAGGAAAVLGTRLEATWPGRNQVLATGPAVLHSPPTGR
;
A
#
# COMPACT_ATOMS: atom_id res chain seq x y z
N MET A 1 6.88 20.23 2.44
CA MET A 1 7.66 19.12 3.05
C MET A 1 8.01 18.15 1.95
N ARG A 2 9.23 17.59 1.98
CA ARG A 2 9.66 16.63 0.96
C ARG A 2 9.44 15.21 1.44
N ILE A 3 8.69 14.43 0.68
CA ILE A 3 8.54 12.98 0.85
C ILE A 3 9.56 12.30 -0.05
N VAL A 4 10.25 11.28 0.47
CA VAL A 4 11.26 10.52 -0.27
C VAL A 4 10.94 9.04 -0.14
N VAL A 5 10.74 8.37 -1.27
CA VAL A 5 10.57 6.92 -1.37
C VAL A 5 11.85 6.35 -1.94
N GLY A 6 12.46 5.40 -1.22
CA GLY A 6 13.76 4.84 -1.55
C GLY A 6 14.88 5.36 -0.64
N PRO A 7 16.14 4.93 -0.88
CA PRO A 7 16.57 4.10 -2.00
C PRO A 7 16.09 2.64 -1.90
N VAL A 8 15.57 2.08 -2.99
CA VAL A 8 15.17 0.67 -3.09
C VAL A 8 15.55 0.06 -4.45
N ASP A 9 15.50 -1.27 -4.56
CA ASP A 9 15.72 -1.96 -5.81
C ASP A 9 14.58 -1.69 -6.82
N ALA A 10 14.92 -1.43 -8.09
CA ALA A 10 13.93 -1.12 -9.13
C ALA A 10 13.16 -2.36 -9.59
N GLU A 11 13.68 -3.58 -9.43
CA GLU A 11 12.89 -4.79 -9.57
C GLU A 11 11.77 -4.84 -8.53
N SER A 12 12.05 -4.39 -7.29
CA SER A 12 11.00 -4.30 -6.27
C SER A 12 9.96 -3.25 -6.64
N ALA A 13 10.39 -2.06 -7.07
CA ALA A 13 9.49 -1.02 -7.57
C ALA A 13 8.61 -1.53 -8.72
N ARG A 14 9.22 -2.09 -9.77
CA ARG A 14 8.49 -2.63 -10.94
C ARG A 14 7.49 -3.72 -10.58
N SER A 15 7.88 -4.63 -9.69
CA SER A 15 7.01 -5.72 -9.24
C SER A 15 5.77 -5.18 -8.53
N TRP A 16 5.94 -4.19 -7.65
CA TRP A 16 4.83 -3.58 -6.95
C TRP A 16 3.96 -2.72 -7.88
N ILE A 17 4.56 -1.88 -8.74
CA ILE A 17 3.83 -1.03 -9.70
C ILE A 17 2.96 -1.88 -10.62
N THR A 18 3.50 -2.98 -11.16
CA THR A 18 2.76 -3.92 -12.01
C THR A 18 1.55 -4.48 -11.28
N TYR A 19 1.75 -4.95 -10.04
CA TYR A 19 0.66 -5.44 -9.20
C TYR A 19 -0.39 -4.36 -8.92
N ALA A 20 0.03 -3.16 -8.52
CA ALA A 20 -0.85 -2.04 -8.17
C ALA A 20 -1.70 -1.60 -9.37
N ARG A 21 -1.13 -1.58 -10.58
CA ARG A 21 -1.87 -1.31 -11.82
C ARG A 21 -2.93 -2.37 -12.11
N ASP A 22 -2.60 -3.65 -11.95
CA ASP A 22 -3.55 -4.73 -12.16
C ASP A 22 -4.72 -4.66 -11.18
N VAL A 23 -4.41 -4.32 -9.92
CA VAL A 23 -5.41 -4.11 -8.87
C VAL A 23 -6.30 -2.89 -9.19
N LEU A 24 -5.70 -1.75 -9.50
CA LEU A 24 -6.43 -0.52 -9.84
C LEU A 24 -7.34 -0.74 -11.06
N ARG A 25 -6.82 -1.40 -12.11
CA ARG A 25 -7.62 -1.73 -13.30
C ARG A 25 -8.82 -2.59 -12.93
N ARG A 26 -8.62 -3.68 -12.18
CA ARG A 26 -9.71 -4.57 -11.75
C ARG A 26 -10.75 -3.84 -10.93
N ALA A 27 -10.31 -2.94 -10.05
CA ALA A 27 -11.21 -2.14 -9.25
C ALA A 27 -12.10 -1.21 -10.10
N MET A 28 -11.52 -0.55 -11.11
CA MET A 28 -12.26 0.34 -11.99
C MET A 28 -13.30 -0.39 -12.87
N VAL A 29 -13.07 -1.65 -13.26
CA VAL A 29 -14.00 -2.38 -14.14
C VAL A 29 -15.08 -3.18 -13.36
N ALA A 30 -14.88 -3.43 -12.06
CA ALA A 30 -15.79 -4.25 -11.28
C ALA A 30 -16.80 -3.38 -10.49
N PRO A 31 -18.10 -3.41 -10.85
CA PRO A 31 -19.12 -2.69 -10.10
C PRO A 31 -19.11 -3.12 -8.63
N GLY A 32 -18.98 -2.17 -7.73
CA GLY A 32 -19.04 -2.42 -6.28
C GLY A 32 -17.73 -2.88 -5.63
N SER A 33 -16.60 -2.88 -6.35
CA SER A 33 -15.33 -3.38 -5.80
C SER A 33 -14.52 -2.37 -4.97
N LEU A 34 -14.75 -1.07 -5.16
CA LEU A 34 -14.23 0.04 -4.37
C LEU A 34 -15.32 1.11 -4.20
N THR A 35 -16.49 0.75 -3.66
CA THR A 35 -17.64 1.69 -3.58
C THR A 35 -17.34 2.96 -2.80
N ASP A 36 -16.31 2.93 -1.95
CA ASP A 36 -16.03 3.97 -0.98
C ASP A 36 -14.76 4.77 -1.34
N VAL A 37 -14.13 4.50 -2.50
CA VAL A 37 -12.95 5.26 -2.97
C VAL A 37 -13.37 6.27 -4.05
N ASP A 38 -13.05 7.54 -3.82
CA ASP A 38 -13.33 8.64 -4.75
C ASP A 38 -12.56 8.49 -6.07
N ASP A 39 -13.20 8.75 -7.22
CA ASP A 39 -12.57 8.67 -8.55
C ASP A 39 -11.33 9.57 -8.68
N THR A 40 -11.31 10.70 -7.98
CA THR A 40 -10.17 11.63 -7.93
C THR A 40 -8.95 10.97 -7.26
N VAL A 41 -9.18 10.17 -6.22
CA VAL A 41 -8.12 9.40 -5.55
C VAL A 41 -7.54 8.34 -6.50
N LEU A 42 -8.40 7.63 -7.22
CA LEU A 42 -7.97 6.63 -8.21
C LEU A 42 -7.15 7.26 -9.34
N MET A 43 -7.53 8.45 -9.79
CA MET A 43 -6.80 9.21 -10.80
C MET A 43 -5.40 9.63 -10.31
N VAL A 44 -5.29 10.20 -9.11
CA VAL A 44 -3.99 10.55 -8.50
C VAL A 44 -3.11 9.30 -8.33
N PHE A 45 -3.70 8.18 -7.91
CA PHE A 45 -2.98 6.90 -7.84
C PHE A 45 -2.45 6.44 -9.20
N SER A 46 -3.26 6.57 -10.24
CA SER A 46 -2.84 6.23 -11.60
C SER A 46 -1.67 7.10 -12.05
N GLU A 47 -1.72 8.41 -11.79
CA GLU A 47 -0.65 9.35 -12.16
C GLU A 47 0.67 9.03 -11.43
N LEU A 48 0.61 8.70 -10.13
CA LEU A 48 1.79 8.26 -9.37
C LEU A 48 2.37 6.96 -9.91
N LEU A 49 1.54 6.00 -10.31
CA LEU A 49 1.99 4.75 -10.93
C LEU A 49 2.66 4.99 -12.29
N ASP A 50 2.13 5.92 -13.10
CA ASP A 50 2.73 6.34 -14.37
C ASP A 50 4.12 6.96 -14.14
N GLU A 51 4.24 7.83 -13.15
CA GLU A 51 5.51 8.47 -12.78
C GLU A 51 6.54 7.44 -12.27
N TRP A 52 6.13 6.57 -11.35
CA TRP A 52 7.02 5.55 -10.80
C TRP A 52 7.44 4.52 -11.85
N GLU A 53 6.58 4.17 -12.81
CA GLU A 53 6.95 3.27 -13.90
C GLU A 53 8.03 3.87 -14.80
N LEU A 54 7.90 5.15 -15.16
CA LEU A 54 8.91 5.86 -15.94
C LEU A 54 10.27 5.88 -15.23
N LEU A 55 10.26 6.12 -13.92
CA LEU A 55 11.49 6.14 -13.11
C LEU A 55 12.10 4.74 -12.96
N ALA A 56 11.27 3.72 -12.72
CA ALA A 56 11.73 2.35 -12.53
C ALA A 56 12.17 1.68 -13.85
N ALA A 57 11.78 2.24 -15.00
CA ALA A 57 12.27 1.84 -16.32
C ALA A 57 13.63 2.47 -16.70
N GLY A 58 14.06 3.52 -16.00
CA GLY A 58 15.34 4.16 -16.24
C GLY A 58 16.54 3.37 -15.70
N ASP A 59 17.74 3.78 -16.10
CA ASP A 59 19.01 3.16 -15.67
C ASP A 59 19.47 3.63 -14.26
N ALA A 60 18.70 4.51 -13.62
CA ALA A 60 19.04 5.06 -12.31
C ALA A 60 18.81 4.03 -11.19
N MET A 61 19.91 3.44 -10.72
CA MET A 61 19.93 2.53 -9.58
C MET A 61 20.67 3.20 -8.40
N PRO A 62 20.10 3.19 -7.18
CA PRO A 62 18.81 2.62 -6.76
C PRO A 62 17.60 3.48 -7.18
N PHE A 63 16.39 2.88 -7.23
CA PHE A 63 15.15 3.64 -7.40
C PHE A 63 15.00 4.62 -6.24
N THR A 64 14.81 5.89 -6.56
CA THR A 64 14.48 6.95 -5.60
C THR A 64 13.46 7.88 -6.24
N TRP A 65 12.39 8.18 -5.52
CA TRP A 65 11.39 9.15 -5.91
C TRP A 65 11.19 10.16 -4.80
N HIS A 66 10.83 11.38 -5.15
CA HIS A 66 10.47 12.40 -4.18
C HIS A 66 9.36 13.30 -4.68
N MET A 67 8.59 13.85 -3.76
CA MET A 67 7.56 14.85 -4.03
C MET A 67 7.53 15.87 -2.92
N ASP A 68 7.32 17.14 -3.29
CA ASP A 68 7.07 18.20 -2.33
C ASP A 68 5.57 18.36 -2.13
N LEU A 69 5.11 18.13 -0.89
CA LEU A 69 3.71 18.25 -0.47
C LEU A 69 3.61 19.21 0.72
N ASP A 70 2.52 19.98 0.79
CA ASP A 70 2.13 20.58 2.06
C ASP A 70 1.50 19.53 3.01
N THR A 71 1.21 19.94 4.23
CA THR A 71 0.66 19.02 5.25
C THR A 71 -0.71 18.50 4.87
N ASP A 72 -1.57 19.34 4.28
CA ASP A 72 -2.94 18.97 3.94
C ASP A 72 -2.96 17.98 2.77
N GLN A 73 -2.10 18.19 1.78
CA GLN A 73 -1.89 17.27 0.67
C GLN A 73 -1.36 15.91 1.13
N LEU A 74 -0.41 15.89 2.08
CA LEU A 74 0.09 14.64 2.63
C LEU A 74 -1.01 13.89 3.41
N VAL A 75 -1.79 14.60 4.23
CA VAL A 75 -2.91 14.01 4.98
C VAL A 75 -3.90 13.37 4.01
N ALA A 76 -4.32 14.10 2.98
CA ALA A 76 -5.24 13.61 1.97
C ALA A 76 -4.69 12.37 1.24
N LEU A 77 -3.42 12.41 0.82
CA LEU A 77 -2.77 11.29 0.13
C LEU A 77 -2.66 10.05 1.02
N ALA A 78 -2.29 10.22 2.29
CA ALA A 78 -2.12 9.11 3.23
C ALA A 78 -3.46 8.46 3.60
N GLU A 79 -4.52 9.25 3.83
CA GLU A 79 -5.86 8.72 4.08
C GLU A 79 -6.43 7.99 2.86
N ALA A 80 -6.26 8.59 1.67
CA ALA A 80 -6.66 8.00 0.40
C ALA A 80 -5.96 6.65 0.15
N PHE A 81 -4.64 6.60 0.34
CA PHE A 81 -3.89 5.36 0.16
C PHE A 81 -4.24 4.31 1.21
N HIS A 82 -4.37 4.69 2.47
CA HIS A 82 -4.77 3.77 3.53
C HIS A 82 -6.16 3.19 3.27
N GLY A 83 -7.14 4.01 2.87
CA GLY A 83 -8.48 3.55 2.49
C GLY A 83 -8.43 2.52 1.36
N LEU A 84 -7.69 2.82 0.29
CA LEU A 84 -7.48 1.89 -0.81
C LEU A 84 -6.86 0.58 -0.34
N VAL A 85 -5.79 0.63 0.46
CA VAL A 85 -5.10 -0.56 0.98
C VAL A 85 -6.02 -1.38 1.90
N VAL A 86 -6.88 -0.76 2.71
CA VAL A 86 -7.85 -1.46 3.58
C VAL A 86 -8.88 -2.22 2.75
N GLU A 87 -9.47 -1.60 1.74
CA GLU A 87 -10.42 -2.26 0.85
C GLU A 87 -9.77 -3.43 0.10
N LEU A 88 -8.54 -3.23 -0.37
CA LEU A 88 -7.77 -4.26 -1.02
C LEU A 88 -7.39 -5.39 -0.07
N ALA A 89 -7.06 -5.09 1.19
CA ALA A 89 -6.75 -6.09 2.21
C ALA A 89 -7.96 -6.98 2.50
N ALA A 90 -9.14 -6.38 2.68
CA ALA A 90 -10.38 -7.10 2.90
C ALA A 90 -10.72 -8.00 1.70
N ALA A 91 -10.58 -7.48 0.49
CA ALA A 91 -10.81 -8.23 -0.74
C ALA A 91 -9.77 -9.35 -0.96
N ALA A 92 -8.53 -9.14 -0.53
CA ALA A 92 -7.44 -10.11 -0.61
C ALA A 92 -7.59 -11.22 0.43
N GLU A 93 -7.94 -10.89 1.68
CA GLU A 93 -8.24 -11.86 2.74
C GLU A 93 -9.39 -12.78 2.33
N ALA A 94 -10.49 -12.22 1.80
CA ALA A 94 -11.62 -12.99 1.29
C ALA A 94 -11.26 -13.98 0.17
N ARG A 95 -10.12 -13.77 -0.50
CA ARG A 95 -9.66 -14.55 -1.66
C ARG A 95 -8.34 -15.30 -1.42
N GLY A 96 -7.72 -15.15 -0.24
CA GLY A 96 -6.42 -15.74 0.10
C GLY A 96 -5.20 -15.14 -0.63
N PHE A 97 -5.26 -13.87 -1.04
CA PHE A 97 -4.16 -13.19 -1.73
C PHE A 97 -3.36 -12.25 -0.80
N ALA A 98 -2.12 -11.95 -1.17
CA ALA A 98 -1.29 -10.97 -0.50
C ALA A 98 -1.53 -9.54 -1.03
N LEU A 99 -1.35 -8.54 -0.16
CA LEU A 99 -1.46 -7.10 -0.46
C LEU A 99 -0.35 -6.57 -1.37
N ALA A 100 0.79 -7.24 -1.38
CA ALA A 100 1.88 -7.01 -2.31
C ALA A 100 2.50 -8.35 -2.68
N PRO A 101 3.00 -8.52 -3.92
CA PRO A 101 3.84 -9.66 -4.24
C PRO A 101 5.12 -9.61 -3.41
N PRO A 102 5.70 -10.74 -2.98
CA PRO A 102 6.93 -10.74 -2.18
C PRO A 102 8.08 -9.91 -2.79
N ALA A 103 8.21 -9.94 -4.12
CA ALA A 103 9.21 -9.15 -4.84
C ALA A 103 8.99 -7.63 -4.71
N GLY A 104 7.74 -7.16 -4.58
CA GLY A 104 7.39 -5.74 -4.45
C GLY A 104 7.24 -5.23 -3.02
N GLN A 105 7.43 -6.08 -2.01
CA GLN A 105 7.19 -5.74 -0.60
C GLN A 105 8.09 -4.59 -0.12
N VAL A 106 9.37 -4.58 -0.51
CA VAL A 106 10.33 -3.54 -0.10
C VAL A 106 9.92 -2.17 -0.61
N PHE A 107 9.47 -2.07 -1.87
CA PHE A 107 8.95 -0.81 -2.41
C PHE A 107 7.69 -0.34 -1.70
N TYR A 108 6.73 -1.26 -1.47
CA TYR A 108 5.51 -0.95 -0.72
C TYR A 108 5.84 -0.39 0.66
N ASP A 109 6.72 -1.05 1.41
CA ASP A 109 7.10 -0.61 2.75
C ASP A 109 7.77 0.76 2.72
N ALA A 110 8.63 1.03 1.74
CA ALA A 110 9.26 2.34 1.56
C ALA A 110 8.25 3.46 1.28
N VAL A 111 7.20 3.18 0.48
CA VAL A 111 6.11 4.15 0.23
C VAL A 111 5.38 4.47 1.53
N VAL A 112 4.96 3.44 2.28
CA VAL A 112 4.23 3.61 3.54
C VAL A 112 5.08 4.33 4.58
N ASP A 113 6.35 3.94 4.73
CA ASP A 113 7.28 4.59 5.67
C ASP A 113 7.48 6.06 5.35
N ALA A 114 7.63 6.41 4.07
CA ALA A 114 7.80 7.80 3.65
C ALA A 114 6.60 8.67 4.03
N MET A 115 5.37 8.16 3.85
CA MET A 115 4.15 8.88 4.24
C MET A 115 4.02 9.02 5.75
N LEU A 116 4.21 7.93 6.50
CA LEU A 116 4.11 7.96 7.96
C LEU A 116 5.18 8.87 8.57
N ALA A 117 6.43 8.80 8.09
CA ALA A 117 7.50 9.69 8.51
C ALA A 117 7.16 11.15 8.23
N GLY A 118 6.60 11.46 7.06
CA GLY A 118 6.13 12.80 6.72
C GLY A 118 5.05 13.30 7.70
N LEU A 119 4.04 12.47 7.99
CA LEU A 119 2.94 12.83 8.90
C LEU A 119 3.44 13.09 10.32
N LEU A 120 4.33 12.23 10.81
CA LEU A 120 4.95 12.38 12.14
C LEU A 120 5.83 13.64 12.20
N ALA A 121 6.59 13.95 11.15
CA ALA A 121 7.43 15.13 11.07
C ALA A 121 6.62 16.44 10.98
N ALA A 122 5.45 16.42 10.37
CA ALA A 122 4.56 17.58 10.29
C ALA A 122 3.99 18.01 11.66
N GLY A 123 3.91 17.09 12.62
CA GLY A 123 3.44 17.38 13.98
C GLY A 123 1.93 17.61 14.08
N GLY A 124 1.48 18.07 15.25
CA GLY A 124 0.07 18.44 15.48
C GLY A 124 -0.92 17.32 15.16
N ALA A 125 -2.01 17.67 14.46
CA ALA A 125 -3.03 16.71 14.04
C ALA A 125 -2.51 15.67 13.03
N ALA A 126 -1.56 16.05 12.17
CA ALA A 126 -0.95 15.14 11.19
C ALA A 126 -0.15 14.03 11.88
N ALA A 127 0.58 14.33 12.96
CA ALA A 127 1.29 13.31 13.72
C ALA A 127 0.33 12.33 14.42
N VAL A 128 -0.80 12.82 14.96
CA VAL A 128 -1.83 11.95 15.54
C VAL A 128 -2.42 11.01 14.49
N LEU A 129 -2.68 11.52 13.28
CA LEU A 129 -3.08 10.70 12.14
C LEU A 129 -2.00 9.67 11.80
N GLY A 130 -0.73 10.07 11.73
CA GLY A 130 0.40 9.17 11.46
C GLY A 130 0.44 7.99 12.43
N THR A 131 0.37 8.23 13.74
CA THR A 131 0.32 7.16 14.76
C THR A 131 -0.92 6.26 14.58
N ARG A 132 -2.09 6.84 14.26
CA ARG A 132 -3.31 6.05 14.00
C ARG A 132 -3.12 5.14 12.80
N LEU A 133 -2.64 5.68 11.68
CA LEU A 133 -2.44 4.93 10.44
C LEU A 133 -1.38 3.83 10.63
N GLU A 134 -0.29 4.10 11.34
CA GLU A 134 0.73 3.09 11.68
C GLU A 134 0.12 1.90 12.45
N ALA A 135 -0.79 2.19 13.40
CA ALA A 135 -1.46 1.16 14.20
C ALA A 135 -2.52 0.37 13.41
N THR A 136 -3.09 0.92 12.34
CA THR A 136 -4.14 0.26 11.55
C THR A 136 -3.67 -0.25 10.18
N TRP A 137 -2.42 0.02 9.79
CA TRP A 137 -1.95 -0.27 8.45
C TRP A 137 -2.00 -1.77 8.11
N PRO A 138 -2.74 -2.18 7.07
CA PRO A 138 -2.82 -3.58 6.69
C PRO A 138 -1.47 -4.18 6.31
N GLY A 139 -1.16 -5.36 6.85
CA GLY A 139 0.10 -6.07 6.60
C GLY A 139 1.28 -5.66 7.50
N ARG A 140 1.19 -4.57 8.28
CA ARG A 140 2.24 -4.17 9.24
C ARG A 140 2.03 -4.74 10.64
N ASN A 141 0.77 -4.90 11.05
CA ASN A 141 0.39 -5.38 12.38
C ASN A 141 -0.15 -6.81 12.38
N GLN A 142 0.09 -7.59 11.32
CA GLN A 142 -0.11 -9.04 11.39
C GLN A 142 1.02 -9.65 12.22
N VAL A 143 0.88 -9.55 13.54
CA VAL A 143 1.40 -10.58 14.43
C VAL A 143 0.84 -11.89 13.89
N LEU A 144 1.74 -12.67 13.30
CA LEU A 144 1.51 -14.00 12.76
C LEU A 144 0.42 -14.72 13.54
N ALA A 145 -0.81 -14.72 13.01
CA ALA A 145 -1.79 -15.74 13.35
C ALA A 145 -1.39 -17.06 12.65
N THR A 146 -0.13 -17.47 12.78
CA THR A 146 0.26 -18.88 12.68
C THR A 146 -0.21 -19.57 13.95
N GLY A 147 -1.52 -19.68 14.11
CA GLY A 147 -2.10 -20.78 14.88
C GLY A 147 -2.05 -22.01 13.98
N PRO A 148 -1.52 -23.17 14.44
CA PRO A 148 -1.54 -24.37 13.64
C PRO A 148 -2.98 -24.72 13.32
N ALA A 149 -3.29 -24.89 12.03
CA ALA A 149 -4.52 -25.50 11.59
C ALA A 149 -4.63 -26.88 12.25
N VAL A 150 -5.45 -26.97 13.31
CA VAL A 150 -5.81 -28.25 13.91
C VAL A 150 -6.60 -29.00 12.86
N LEU A 151 -5.94 -29.94 12.20
CA LEU A 151 -6.59 -30.95 11.36
C LEU A 151 -7.55 -31.74 12.27
N HIS A 152 -8.83 -31.39 12.23
CA HIS A 152 -9.89 -32.25 12.74
C HIS A 152 -9.86 -33.56 11.94
N SER A 153 -9.22 -34.59 12.51
CA SER A 153 -9.44 -35.96 12.08
C SER A 153 -10.86 -36.38 12.51
N PRO A 154 -11.68 -36.95 11.63
CA PRO A 154 -13.01 -37.43 11.99
C PRO A 154 -12.92 -38.65 12.93
N PRO A 155 -13.96 -38.90 13.74
CA PRO A 155 -13.94 -40.00 14.71
C PRO A 155 -13.95 -41.35 13.98
N THR A 156 -12.92 -42.16 14.19
CA THR A 156 -12.99 -43.60 13.93
C THR A 156 -13.92 -44.23 14.94
N GLY A 157 -15.17 -44.46 14.54
CA GLY A 157 -16.10 -45.29 15.29
C GLY A 157 -15.66 -46.75 15.29
N ARG A 158 -15.79 -47.39 16.46
CA ARG A 158 -16.29 -48.75 16.65
C ARG A 158 -16.77 -48.91 18.08
#